data_AF-A0A6B3G557-F1
#
_entry.id   AF-A0A6B3G557-F1
#
_cell.length_a   1.000
_cell.length_b   1.000
_cell.length_c   1.000
_cell.angle_alpha   90.00
_cell.angle_beta   90.00
_cell.angle_gamma   90.00
#
_symmetry.space_group_name_H-M   'P 1'
#
loop_
_entity.id
_entity.type
_entity.pdbx_description
1 polymer ?
#
loop_
_entity_poly.entity_id
_entity_poly.type
_entity_poly.pdbx_seq_one_letter_code
_entity_poly.pdbx_strand_id
1 'polypeptide(L)' 'MQTARTVPAATVVNLRDLGGIALGRDRRVRQGVLFRSGQLSELDPARDRAVAALGIRTVVD' A
#
# COMPACT_ATOMS: atom_id res chain seq x y z
N MET A 1 -16.52 -8.28 -5.42
CA MET A 1 -15.49 -7.40 -6.03
C MET A 1 -14.20 -7.59 -5.27
N GLN A 2 -13.07 -7.77 -5.94
CA GLN A 2 -11.79 -7.91 -5.25
C GLN A 2 -11.21 -6.52 -5.00
N THR A 3 -11.27 -6.08 -3.76
CA THR A 3 -10.91 -4.72 -3.35
C THR A 3 -9.51 -4.70 -2.75
N ALA A 4 -8.81 -3.59 -2.96
CA ALA A 4 -7.52 -3.34 -2.34
C ALA A 4 -7.66 -3.38 -0.80
N ARG A 5 -6.66 -3.95 -0.12
CA ARG A 5 -6.70 -4.16 1.33
C ARG A 5 -6.17 -2.92 2.05
N THR A 6 -6.88 -2.46 3.07
CA THR A 6 -6.42 -1.37 3.93
C THR A 6 -5.15 -1.74 4.65
N VAL A 7 -4.15 -0.86 4.60
CA VAL A 7 -2.99 -0.91 5.49
C VAL A 7 -3.23 0.11 6.60
N PRO A 8 -3.07 -0.26 7.88
CA PRO A 8 -3.15 0.69 8.98
C PRO A 8 -2.08 1.79 8.84
N ALA A 9 -2.53 3.04 8.81
CA ALA A 9 -1.71 4.23 8.84
C ALA A 9 -2.51 5.35 9.51
N ALA A 10 -1.87 6.10 10.40
CA ALA A 10 -2.40 7.25 11.10
C ALA A 10 -2.11 8.56 10.36
N THR A 11 -1.01 8.62 9.61
CA THR A 11 -0.58 9.86 8.91
C THR A 11 -0.74 9.80 7.40
N VAL A 12 -0.80 8.60 6.80
CA VAL A 12 -1.05 8.42 5.37
C VAL A 12 -2.51 8.06 5.10
N VAL A 13 -3.18 8.89 4.32
CA VAL A 13 -4.58 8.66 3.94
C VAL A 13 -4.68 7.64 2.81
N ASN A 14 -5.70 6.78 2.89
CA ASN A 14 -6.07 5.82 1.85
C ASN A 14 -4.92 4.90 1.41
N LEU A 15 -4.04 4.51 2.34
CA LEU A 15 -3.02 3.51 2.07
C LEU A 15 -3.67 2.13 1.85
N ARG A 16 -3.34 1.51 0.72
CA ARG A 16 -3.90 0.23 0.29
C ARG A 16 -2.82 -0.66 -0.31
N ASP A 17 -2.85 -1.95 0.05
CA ASP A 17 -2.17 -3.01 -0.70
C ASP A 17 -3.06 -3.45 -1.88
N LEU A 18 -2.51 -3.39 -3.09
CA LEU A 18 -3.19 -3.75 -4.34
C LEU A 18 -3.13 -5.25 -4.64
N GLY A 19 -2.50 -6.05 -3.77
CA GLY A 19 -2.45 -7.49 -3.87
C GLY A 19 -3.80 -8.15 -4.08
N GLY A 20 -3.86 -9.12 -4.99
CA GLY A 20 -5.06 -9.87 -5.34
C GLY A 20 -5.88 -9.25 -6.47
N ILE A 21 -5.66 -7.98 -6.84
CA ILE A 21 -6.29 -7.38 -8.02
C ILE A 21 -5.99 -8.24 -9.24
N ALA A 22 -7.04 -8.63 -9.95
CA ALA A 22 -6.94 -9.44 -11.15
C ALA A 22 -6.20 -8.66 -12.24
N LEU A 23 -5.18 -9.31 -12.79
CA LEU A 23 -4.57 -8.95 -14.05
C LEU A 23 -5.19 -9.88 -15.11
N GLY A 24 -5.08 -9.56 -16.41
CA GLY A 24 -5.65 -10.41 -17.46
C GLY A 24 -5.22 -11.88 -17.33
N ARG A 25 -6.10 -12.82 -17.74
CA ARG A 25 -5.96 -14.30 -17.67
C ARG A 25 -5.16 -14.84 -16.47
N ASP A 26 -5.89 -15.19 -15.41
CA ASP A 26 -5.43 -15.93 -14.21
C ASP A 26 -4.23 -15.33 -13.45
N ARG A 27 -3.79 -14.13 -13.83
CA ARG A 27 -2.74 -13.39 -13.15
C ARG A 27 -3.35 -12.45 -12.12
N ARG A 28 -2.59 -12.17 -11.07
CA ARG A 28 -2.99 -11.26 -9.99
C ARG A 28 -1.78 -10.50 -9.50
N VAL A 29 -1.99 -9.30 -9.00
CA VAL A 29 -0.95 -8.56 -8.27
C VAL A 29 -0.56 -9.38 -7.05
N ARG A 30 0.74 -9.63 -6.87
CA ARG A 30 1.25 -10.33 -5.68
C ARG A 30 0.94 -9.49 -4.43
N GLN A 31 0.63 -10.14 -3.33
CA GLN A 31 0.39 -9.44 -2.06
C GLN A 31 1.68 -8.78 -1.54
N GLY A 32 1.56 -7.56 -1.01
CA GLY A 32 2.66 -6.85 -0.37
C GLY A 32 3.74 -6.30 -1.32
N VAL A 33 3.51 -6.24 -2.63
CA VAL A 33 4.50 -5.71 -3.59
C VAL A 33 4.11 -4.39 -4.23
N LEU A 34 2.83 -4.02 -4.22
CA LEU A 34 2.35 -2.79 -4.83
C LEU A 34 1.30 -2.14 -3.92
N PHE A 35 1.56 -0.88 -3.58
CA PHE A 35 0.72 -0.09 -2.72
C PHE A 35 0.30 1.20 -3.42
N ARG A 36 -0.82 1.76 -3.00
CA ARG A 36 -1.24 3.13 -3.35
C ARG A 36 -1.62 3.89 -2.10
N SER A 37 -1.46 5.20 -2.13
CA SER A 37 -1.87 6.12 -1.07
C SER A 37 -2.45 7.40 -1.66
N GLY A 38 -2.92 8.30 -0.79
CA GLY A 38 -2.91 9.74 -1.08
C GLY A 38 -1.49 10.31 -1.01
N GLN A 39 -1.40 11.63 -0.79
CA GLN A 39 -0.12 12.31 -0.60
C GLN A 39 0.66 11.77 0.61
N LEU A 40 1.99 11.90 0.57
CA LEU A 40 2.90 11.42 1.61
C LEU A 40 3.57 12.55 2.40
N SER A 41 3.18 13.82 2.18
CA SER A 41 3.79 15.00 2.82
C SER A 41 3.76 14.96 4.35
N GLU A 42 2.79 14.25 4.94
CA GLU A 42 2.58 14.13 6.38
C GLU A 42 3.08 12.79 6.96
N LEU A 43 3.73 11.93 6.16
CA LEU A 43 4.18 10.61 6.61
C LEU A 43 5.12 10.72 7.83
N ASP A 44 4.71 10.09 8.93
CA ASP A 44 5.52 9.92 10.13
C ASP A 44 5.81 8.43 10.37
N PRO A 45 7.04 7.94 10.06
CA PRO A 45 7.40 6.54 10.25
C PRO A 45 7.36 6.06 11.71
N ALA A 46 7.49 6.96 12.69
CA ALA A 46 7.43 6.60 14.10
C ALA A 46 5.99 6.29 14.54
N ARG A 47 5.01 6.99 13.95
CA ARG A 47 3.57 6.77 14.17
C ARG A 47 3.02 5.65 13.28
N ASP A 48 3.56 5.49 12.08
CA ASP A 48 3.12 4.51 11.08
C ASP A 48 4.06 3.31 10.99
N ARG A 49 4.29 2.63 12.13
CA ARG A 49 5.19 1.46 12.20
C ARG A 49 4.80 0.33 11.24
N ALA A 50 3.50 0.14 10.99
CA ALA A 50 3.02 -0.85 10.03
C ALA A 50 3.47 -0.50 8.60
N VAL A 51 3.52 0.78 8.25
CA VAL A 51 4.01 1.28 6.95
C VAL A 51 5.52 1.11 6.86
N ALA A 52 6.26 1.45 7.91
CA ALA A 52 7.70 1.23 7.97
C ALA A 52 8.08 -0.25 7.81
N ALA A 53 7.30 -1.16 8.42
CA ALA A 53 7.49 -2.61 8.33
C ALA A 53 7.24 -3.19 6.92
N LEU A 54 6.58 -2.45 6.01
CA LEU A 54 6.41 -2.87 4.62
C LEU A 54 7.75 -2.90 3.85
N GLY A 55 8.78 -2.19 4.33
CA GLY A 55 10.09 -2.17 3.68
C GLY A 55 10.06 -1.59 2.26
N ILE A 56 9.19 -0.61 2.02
CA ILE A 56 9.08 0.10 0.74
C ILE A 56 10.40 0.84 0.48
N ARG A 57 11.04 0.53 -0.65
CA ARG A 57 12.32 1.14 -1.07
C ARG A 57 12.19 2.13 -2.22
N THR A 58 11.00 2.20 -2.82
CA THR A 58 10.75 3.02 -4.00
C THR A 58 9.37 3.63 -3.89
N VAL A 59 9.32 4.95 -4.05
CA VAL A 59 8.09 5.75 -4.15
C VAL A 59 8.09 6.39 -5.53
N VAL A 60 6.95 6.36 -6.18
CA VAL A 60 6.70 7.11 -7.42
C VAL A 60 5.76 8.24 -7.01
N ASP A 61 6.31 9.45 -6.94
CA ASP A 61 5.60 10.69 -6.59
C ASP A 61 5.13 11.40 -7.87
#